data_AF-A0A962D285-F1
#
_entry.id   AF-A0A962D285-F1
#
_cell.length_a   1.000
_cell.length_b   1.000
_cell.length_c   1.000
_cell.angle_alpha   90.00
_cell.angle_beta   90.00
_cell.angle_gamma   90.00
#
_symmetry.space_group_name_H-M   'P 1'
#
loop_
_entity.id
_entity.type
_entity.pdbx_description
1 polymer ?
#
loop_
_entity_poly.entity_id
_entity_poly.type
_entity_poly.pdbx_seq_one_letter_code
_entity_poly.pdbx_strand_id
1 'polypeptide(L)'
;MSNTRRLWLALATLLVVSFSVLLWAGGEIFRAAPPMPERVMASNGEVIYTRQDIETGRQVWQSIGGMQLGSIWGHGGYVAPDWSADWLHRESVSLLDRWARDEGTPTYAELDEEIQSALRGRLRKQMRTNTFDPGSGTINVSIERAEAMANVAAHYVSLFGNDPATAELREAYAMRDNTVDTLAHRRALTAFFWWTAWAAGTERPAGEGQTYAPDRSGVSPKVVTYTNNWPAEPLIDNTAPPALWVWSAFSVLFLLAGIAALGWHHAVSHAAGEEAHTPPASDPFASLR
;
A
#
# COMPACT_ATOMS: atom_id res chain seq x y z
N MET A 1 18.24 33.71 -31.72
CA MET A 1 18.44 33.41 -30.27
C MET A 1 19.67 32.54 -30.16
N SER A 2 20.62 32.87 -29.25
CA SER A 2 21.81 32.04 -29.03
C SER A 2 21.44 30.61 -28.61
N ASN A 3 22.30 29.64 -28.92
CA ASN A 3 22.09 28.22 -28.58
C ASN A 3 21.76 28.05 -27.07
N THR A 4 22.51 28.76 -26.22
CA THR A 4 22.31 28.81 -24.76
C THR A 4 20.92 29.30 -24.36
N ARG A 5 20.37 30.32 -25.02
CA ARG A 5 19.03 30.83 -24.71
C ARG A 5 17.94 29.81 -25.02
N ARG A 6 18.10 29.02 -26.08
CA ARG A 6 17.18 27.92 -26.42
C ARG A 6 17.23 26.81 -25.38
N LEU A 7 18.43 26.42 -24.94
CA LEU A 7 18.60 25.40 -23.91
C LEU A 7 18.01 25.84 -22.56
N TRP A 8 18.22 27.09 -22.15
CA TRP A 8 17.60 27.62 -20.94
C TRP A 8 16.08 27.66 -21.00
N LEU A 9 15.50 28.01 -22.15
CA LEU A 9 14.06 27.97 -22.33
C LEU A 9 13.53 26.53 -22.29
N ALA A 10 14.21 25.58 -22.93
CA ALA A 10 13.84 24.18 -22.88
C ALA A 10 13.88 23.63 -21.44
N LEU A 11 14.93 23.95 -20.68
CA LEU A 11 15.05 23.58 -19.26
C LEU A 11 13.93 24.23 -18.42
N ALA A 12 13.68 25.52 -18.60
CA ALA A 12 12.61 26.21 -17.87
C ALA A 12 11.24 25.60 -18.17
N THR A 13 10.95 25.29 -19.44
CA THR A 13 9.71 24.60 -19.84
C THR A 13 9.62 23.21 -19.20
N LEU A 14 10.70 22.42 -19.24
CA LEU A 14 10.75 21.10 -18.60
C LEU A 14 10.38 21.19 -17.12
N LEU A 15 11.03 22.10 -16.37
CA LEU A 15 10.80 22.28 -14.95
C LEU A 15 9.36 22.72 -14.66
N VAL A 16 8.85 23.72 -15.39
CA VAL A 16 7.48 24.20 -15.19
C VAL A 16 6.47 23.07 -15.42
N VAL A 17 6.62 22.29 -16.48
CA VAL A 17 5.70 21.17 -16.79
C VAL A 17 5.83 20.08 -15.73
N SER A 18 7.04 19.66 -15.37
CA SER A 18 7.25 18.58 -14.39
C SER A 18 6.74 18.95 -13.00
N PHE A 19 6.99 20.17 -12.52
CA PHE A 19 6.49 20.64 -11.23
C PHE A 19 4.97 20.83 -11.24
N SER A 20 4.38 21.26 -12.36
CA SER A 20 2.92 21.36 -12.48
C SER A 20 2.25 19.99 -12.34
N VAL A 21 2.79 18.96 -13.00
CA VAL A 21 2.29 17.58 -12.87
C VAL A 21 2.48 17.07 -11.44
N LEU A 22 3.64 17.31 -10.82
CA LEU A 22 3.91 16.90 -9.45
C LEU A 22 2.94 17.54 -8.44
N LEU A 23 2.70 18.84 -8.55
CA LEU A 23 1.79 19.56 -7.64
C LEU A 23 0.34 19.13 -7.84
N TRP A 24 -0.08 18.93 -9.09
CA TRP A 24 -1.40 18.39 -9.40
C TRP A 24 -1.60 16.98 -8.79
N ALA A 25 -0.65 16.07 -9.03
CA ALA A 25 -0.70 14.71 -8.48
C ALA A 25 -0.68 14.72 -6.94
N GLY A 26 0.12 15.59 -6.31
CA GLY A 26 0.12 15.78 -4.87
C GLY A 26 -1.24 16.20 -4.32
N GLY A 27 -1.92 17.13 -5.01
CA GLY A 27 -3.29 17.55 -4.66
C GLY A 27 -4.30 16.41 -4.73
N GLU A 28 -4.20 15.56 -5.77
CA GLU A 28 -5.08 14.39 -5.93
C GLU A 28 -4.83 13.32 -4.86
N ILE A 29 -3.57 13.11 -4.44
CA ILE A 29 -3.24 12.20 -3.32
C ILE A 29 -3.94 12.64 -2.04
N PHE A 30 -3.93 13.93 -1.71
CA PHE A 30 -4.60 14.44 -0.51
C PHE A 30 -6.12 14.25 -0.54
N ARG A 31 -6.75 14.40 -1.71
CA ARG A 31 -8.21 14.25 -1.86
C ARG A 31 -8.65 12.80 -1.81
N ALA A 32 -7.85 11.90 -2.38
CA ALA A 32 -8.21 10.50 -2.57
C ALA A 32 -7.52 9.53 -1.59
N ALA A 33 -6.87 10.05 -0.55
CA ALA A 33 -6.25 9.25 0.51
C ALA A 33 -7.31 8.45 1.30
N PRO A 34 -6.97 7.27 1.85
CA PRO A 34 -7.86 6.56 2.75
C PRO A 34 -8.22 7.45 3.95
N PRO A 35 -9.52 7.59 4.29
CA PRO A 35 -9.93 8.46 5.37
C PRO A 35 -9.44 7.92 6.73
N MET A 36 -9.11 8.85 7.63
CA MET A 36 -8.89 8.52 9.04
C MET A 36 -10.23 8.60 9.77
N PRO A 37 -10.80 7.47 10.24
CA PRO A 37 -12.08 7.47 10.92
C PRO A 37 -11.99 8.10 12.30
N GLU A 38 -13.08 8.70 12.78
CA GLU A 38 -13.25 9.08 14.17
C GLU A 38 -13.41 7.85 15.07
N ARG A 39 -14.16 6.85 14.58
CA ARG A 39 -14.44 5.60 15.29
C ARG A 39 -14.59 4.43 14.33
N VAL A 40 -14.27 3.26 14.85
CA VAL A 40 -14.54 1.96 14.24
C VAL A 40 -15.50 1.25 15.18
N MET A 41 -16.68 0.87 14.67
CA MET A 41 -17.75 0.32 15.50
C MET A 41 -18.19 -1.03 14.97
N ALA A 42 -18.44 -1.97 15.89
CA ALA A 42 -19.16 -3.19 15.57
C ALA A 42 -20.65 -2.88 15.36
N SER A 43 -21.34 -3.75 14.62
CA SER A 43 -22.77 -3.56 14.29
C SER A 43 -23.71 -3.59 15.50
N ASN A 44 -23.22 -4.03 16.67
CA ASN A 44 -23.93 -3.98 17.96
C ASN A 44 -23.75 -2.63 18.70
N GLY A 45 -23.01 -1.67 18.13
CA GLY A 45 -22.73 -0.37 18.72
C GLY A 45 -21.48 -0.31 19.60
N GLU A 46 -20.74 -1.41 19.75
CA GLU A 46 -19.46 -1.42 20.47
C GLU A 46 -18.38 -0.65 19.70
N VAL A 47 -17.66 0.24 20.37
CA VAL A 47 -16.51 0.94 19.79
C VAL A 47 -15.29 0.05 19.89
N ILE A 48 -14.70 -0.31 18.74
CA ILE A 48 -13.51 -1.16 18.67
C ILE A 48 -12.24 -0.31 18.72
N TYR A 49 -12.17 0.72 17.88
CA TYR A 49 -11.06 1.67 17.82
C TYR A 49 -11.57 3.10 17.68
N THR A 50 -10.82 4.04 18.22
CA THR A 50 -11.00 5.49 18.00
C THR A 50 -9.89 6.04 17.10
N ARG A 51 -10.08 7.25 16.55
CA ARG A 51 -9.00 8.00 15.89
C ARG A 51 -7.74 8.06 16.74
N GLN A 52 -7.92 8.33 18.04
CA GLN A 52 -6.81 8.44 18.98
C GLN A 52 -6.03 7.13 19.09
N ASP A 53 -6.70 5.98 19.13
CA ASP A 53 -6.02 4.67 19.17
C ASP A 53 -5.14 4.45 17.93
N ILE A 54 -5.66 4.79 16.74
CA ILE A 54 -4.95 4.65 15.46
C ILE A 54 -3.74 5.60 15.41
N GLU A 55 -3.93 6.86 15.81
CA GLU A 55 -2.86 7.87 15.79
C GLU A 55 -1.77 7.59 16.83
N THR A 56 -2.16 7.15 18.04
CA THR A 56 -1.22 6.67 19.06
C THR A 56 -0.50 5.42 18.57
N GLY A 57 -1.21 4.47 17.95
CA GLY A 57 -0.61 3.29 17.33
C GLY A 57 0.45 3.62 16.29
N ARG A 58 0.20 4.63 15.45
CA ARG A 58 1.19 5.14 14.49
C ARG A 58 2.42 5.72 15.17
N GLN A 59 2.25 6.46 16.27
CA GLN A 59 3.39 7.01 17.03
C GLN A 59 4.21 5.90 17.70
N VAL A 60 3.54 4.88 18.25
CA VAL A 60 4.19 3.68 18.80
C VAL A 60 4.96 2.94 17.72
N TRP A 61 4.37 2.75 16.54
CA TRP A 61 5.07 2.13 15.41
C TRP A 61 6.33 2.92 15.02
N GLN A 62 6.25 4.26 14.98
CA GLN A 62 7.41 5.12 14.70
C GLN A 62 8.49 5.01 15.79
N SER A 63 8.12 4.90 17.07
CA SER A 63 9.07 4.87 18.19
C SER A 63 9.89 3.58 18.25
N ILE A 64 9.35 2.47 17.74
CA ILE A 64 10.06 1.17 17.66
C ILE A 64 10.91 1.02 16.38
N GLY A 65 11.10 2.10 15.62
CA GLY A 65 11.90 2.13 14.39
C GLY A 65 11.08 2.16 13.10
N GLY A 66 9.76 2.01 13.18
CA GLY A 66 8.84 2.11 12.05
C GLY A 66 9.21 1.18 10.89
N MET A 67 9.59 1.79 9.77
CA MET A 67 10.02 1.12 8.55
C MET A 67 11.36 0.37 8.67
N GLN A 68 12.09 0.49 9.78
CA GLN A 68 13.34 -0.26 9.97
C GLN A 68 13.12 -1.68 10.50
N LEU A 69 11.94 -1.96 11.08
CA LEU A 69 11.62 -3.28 11.64
C LEU A 69 10.98 -4.20 10.60
N GLY A 70 9.94 -3.71 9.95
CA GLY A 70 9.22 -4.37 8.85
C GLY A 70 8.67 -3.30 7.91
N SER A 71 7.63 -3.63 7.14
CA SER A 71 7.03 -2.68 6.20
C SER A 71 5.55 -2.38 6.48
N ILE A 72 5.11 -1.21 6.02
CA ILE A 72 3.71 -0.82 5.90
C ILE A 72 3.50 -0.39 4.45
N TRP A 73 2.46 -0.90 3.81
CA TRP A 73 2.18 -0.62 2.39
C TRP A 73 3.38 -0.84 1.46
N GLY A 74 4.18 -1.88 1.74
CA GLY A 74 5.36 -2.28 0.95
C GLY A 74 6.61 -1.42 1.18
N HIS A 75 6.56 -0.42 2.06
CA HIS A 75 7.69 0.45 2.37
C HIS A 75 8.26 0.09 3.74
N GLY A 76 9.50 -0.40 3.78
CA GLY A 76 10.24 -0.68 5.00
C GLY A 76 11.25 -1.82 4.86
N GLY A 77 11.60 -2.42 5.99
CA GLY A 77 12.51 -3.56 6.08
C GLY A 77 11.86 -4.85 5.57
N TYR A 78 12.69 -5.83 5.23
CA TYR A 78 12.27 -7.07 4.58
C TYR A 78 12.49 -8.33 5.43
N VAL A 79 12.93 -8.17 6.69
CA VAL A 79 13.13 -9.31 7.61
C VAL A 79 11.82 -9.64 8.30
N ALA A 80 11.25 -8.70 9.05
CA ALA A 80 9.88 -8.81 9.52
C ALA A 80 8.90 -8.62 8.35
N PRO A 81 7.66 -9.13 8.46
CA PRO A 81 6.70 -9.05 7.37
C PRO A 81 6.22 -7.61 7.11
N ASP A 82 5.45 -7.46 6.03
CA ASP A 82 4.60 -6.28 5.88
C ASP A 82 3.38 -6.40 6.80
N TRP A 83 3.23 -5.49 7.76
CA TRP A 83 2.18 -5.58 8.77
C TRP A 83 0.79 -5.31 8.20
N SER A 84 0.67 -4.55 7.11
CA SER A 84 -0.61 -4.32 6.43
C SER A 84 -1.06 -5.60 5.73
N ALA A 85 -0.14 -6.29 5.06
CA ALA A 85 -0.43 -7.54 4.36
C ALA A 85 -0.65 -8.72 5.31
N ASP A 86 0.21 -8.88 6.32
CA ASP A 86 0.09 -9.95 7.32
C ASP A 86 -1.21 -9.80 8.14
N TRP A 87 -1.60 -8.57 8.53
CA TRP A 87 -2.89 -8.33 9.17
C TRP A 87 -4.04 -8.70 8.24
N LEU A 88 -4.04 -8.20 7.00
CA LEU A 88 -5.12 -8.43 6.03
C LEU A 88 -5.34 -9.93 5.80
N HIS A 89 -4.27 -10.70 5.66
CA HIS A 89 -4.32 -12.14 5.48
C HIS A 89 -4.87 -12.84 6.74
N ARG A 90 -4.32 -12.55 7.92
CA ARG A 90 -4.76 -13.17 9.19
C ARG A 90 -6.22 -12.85 9.50
N GLU A 91 -6.67 -11.63 9.25
CA GLU A 91 -8.08 -11.24 9.44
C GLU A 91 -8.99 -12.01 8.48
N SER A 92 -8.57 -12.17 7.22
CA SER A 92 -9.29 -12.93 6.21
C SER A 92 -9.42 -14.42 6.58
N VAL A 93 -8.32 -15.06 6.98
CA VAL A 93 -8.32 -16.47 7.41
C VAL A 93 -9.11 -16.65 8.71
N SER A 94 -8.98 -15.74 9.67
CA SER A 94 -9.75 -15.79 10.93
C SER A 94 -11.27 -15.73 10.70
N LEU A 95 -11.73 -14.91 9.74
CA LEU A 95 -13.12 -14.87 9.31
C LEU A 95 -13.56 -16.19 8.63
N LEU A 96 -12.74 -16.70 7.71
CA LEU A 96 -13.04 -17.94 7.00
C LEU A 96 -13.09 -19.13 7.95
N ASP A 97 -12.14 -19.26 8.88
CA ASP A 97 -12.11 -20.34 9.88
C ASP A 97 -13.28 -20.25 10.85
N ARG A 98 -13.75 -19.04 11.17
CA ARG A 98 -14.97 -18.86 11.96
C ARG A 98 -16.17 -19.46 11.22
N TRP A 99 -16.38 -19.10 9.96
CA TRP A 99 -17.49 -19.65 9.18
C TRP A 99 -17.34 -21.14 8.89
N ALA A 100 -16.12 -21.64 8.73
CA ALA A 100 -15.87 -23.06 8.55
C ALA A 100 -16.36 -23.91 9.74
N ARG A 101 -16.29 -23.35 10.96
CA ARG A 101 -16.85 -24.01 12.17
C ARG A 101 -18.37 -24.07 12.15
N ASP A 102 -19.03 -23.07 11.56
CA ASP A 102 -20.48 -23.09 11.35
C ASP A 102 -20.87 -24.20 10.35
N GLU A 103 -19.98 -24.52 9.41
CA GLU A 103 -20.09 -25.64 8.45
C GLU A 103 -19.59 -26.99 9.02
N GLY A 104 -19.18 -27.03 10.29
CA GLY A 104 -18.81 -28.27 10.99
C GLY A 104 -17.34 -28.70 10.84
N THR A 105 -16.45 -27.85 10.31
CA THR A 105 -15.01 -28.13 10.21
C THR A 105 -14.17 -27.16 11.07
N PRO A 106 -13.00 -27.57 11.58
CA PRO A 106 -12.15 -26.71 12.39
C PRO A 106 -11.56 -25.51 11.63
N THR A 107 -11.24 -25.69 10.34
CA THR A 107 -10.53 -24.71 9.50
C THR A 107 -11.11 -24.64 8.09
N TYR A 108 -10.99 -23.47 7.46
CA TYR A 108 -11.41 -23.25 6.07
C TYR A 108 -10.74 -24.20 5.08
N ALA A 109 -9.48 -24.56 5.34
CA ALA A 109 -8.69 -25.44 4.47
C ALA A 109 -9.22 -26.89 4.41
N GLU A 110 -10.02 -27.31 5.40
CA GLU A 110 -10.60 -28.66 5.48
C GLU A 110 -11.96 -28.77 4.78
N LEU A 111 -12.57 -27.64 4.40
CA LEU A 111 -13.83 -27.62 3.66
C LEU A 111 -13.66 -28.13 2.23
N ASP A 112 -14.74 -28.64 1.64
CA ASP A 112 -14.79 -28.93 0.21
C ASP A 112 -14.71 -27.65 -0.63
N GLU A 113 -14.28 -27.79 -1.89
CA GLU A 113 -14.01 -26.67 -2.79
C GLU A 113 -15.27 -25.81 -3.10
N GLU A 114 -16.46 -26.41 -3.06
CA GLU A 114 -17.72 -25.71 -3.32
C GLU A 114 -18.03 -24.76 -2.15
N ILE A 115 -17.98 -25.26 -0.91
CA ILE A 115 -18.16 -24.42 0.28
C ILE A 115 -17.04 -23.39 0.41
N GLN A 116 -15.78 -23.77 0.16
CA GLN A 116 -14.66 -22.83 0.16
C GLN A 116 -14.92 -21.65 -0.80
N SER A 117 -15.39 -21.94 -2.02
CA SER A 117 -15.70 -20.91 -3.01
C SER A 117 -16.85 -20.00 -2.58
N ALA A 118 -17.89 -20.55 -1.95
CA ALA A 118 -19.00 -19.78 -1.40
C ALA A 118 -18.53 -18.82 -0.29
N LEU A 119 -17.74 -19.33 0.67
CA LEU A 119 -17.20 -18.53 1.77
C LEU A 119 -16.21 -17.46 1.29
N ARG A 120 -15.37 -17.76 0.28
CA ARG A 120 -14.51 -16.75 -0.35
C ARG A 120 -15.32 -15.63 -1.01
N GLY A 121 -16.44 -15.95 -1.65
CA GLY A 121 -17.38 -14.96 -2.19
C GLY A 121 -17.96 -14.05 -1.10
N ARG A 122 -18.34 -14.63 0.04
CA ARG A 122 -18.82 -13.90 1.23
C ARG A 122 -17.72 -13.01 1.83
N LEU A 123 -16.51 -13.54 1.99
CA LEU A 123 -15.34 -12.82 2.50
C LEU A 123 -15.04 -11.60 1.62
N ARG A 124 -14.95 -11.80 0.29
CA ARG A 124 -14.69 -10.73 -0.67
C ARG A 124 -15.69 -9.59 -0.49
N LYS A 125 -16.98 -9.89 -0.37
CA LYS A 125 -18.01 -8.86 -0.13
C LYS A 125 -17.76 -8.12 1.18
N GLN A 126 -17.49 -8.83 2.27
CA GLN A 126 -17.33 -8.23 3.60
C GLN A 126 -16.04 -7.40 3.75
N MET A 127 -14.94 -7.86 3.16
CA MET A 127 -13.64 -7.21 3.28
C MET A 127 -13.51 -5.99 2.34
N ARG A 128 -14.05 -6.09 1.12
CA ARG A 128 -13.93 -5.05 0.10
C ARG A 128 -14.94 -3.92 0.22
N THR A 129 -16.13 -4.20 0.77
CA THR A 129 -17.19 -3.19 0.85
C THR A 129 -16.78 -2.04 1.76
N ASN A 130 -16.87 -0.82 1.24
CA ASN A 130 -16.58 0.38 2.02
C ASN A 130 -17.75 0.74 2.93
N THR A 131 -17.52 0.65 4.24
CA THR A 131 -18.50 0.96 5.29
C THR A 131 -18.18 2.24 6.05
N PHE A 132 -17.27 3.07 5.52
CA PHE A 132 -16.99 4.40 6.04
C PHE A 132 -18.15 5.34 5.72
N ASP A 133 -18.73 5.95 6.75
CA ASP A 133 -19.71 7.03 6.62
C ASP A 133 -19.02 8.39 6.79
N PRO A 134 -18.93 9.22 5.73
CA PRO A 134 -18.33 10.55 5.80
C PRO A 134 -19.05 11.51 6.75
N GLY A 135 -20.36 11.33 6.99
CA GLY A 135 -21.15 12.22 7.84
C GLY A 135 -20.83 12.06 9.32
N SER A 136 -20.67 10.82 9.78
CA SER A 136 -20.29 10.50 11.16
C SER A 136 -18.78 10.24 11.36
N GLY A 137 -18.02 10.08 10.28
CA GLY A 137 -16.61 9.68 10.32
C GLY A 137 -16.41 8.25 10.84
N THR A 138 -17.41 7.38 10.73
CA THR A 138 -17.40 6.05 11.36
C THR A 138 -17.24 4.94 10.34
N ILE A 139 -16.39 3.95 10.63
CA ILE A 139 -16.35 2.67 9.90
C ILE A 139 -17.16 1.65 10.70
N ASN A 140 -18.17 1.07 10.06
CA ASN A 140 -18.96 0.00 10.67
C ASN A 140 -18.48 -1.38 10.21
N VAL A 141 -18.20 -2.27 11.14
CA VAL A 141 -17.84 -3.66 10.86
C VAL A 141 -18.91 -4.60 11.43
N SER A 142 -19.10 -5.75 10.79
CA SER A 142 -19.93 -6.82 11.33
C SER A 142 -19.33 -7.33 12.66
N ILE A 143 -20.17 -7.88 13.53
CA ILE A 143 -19.73 -8.57 14.76
C ILE A 143 -18.69 -9.64 14.42
N GLU A 144 -18.90 -10.38 13.33
CA GLU A 144 -17.99 -11.47 12.96
C GLU A 144 -16.57 -11.01 12.65
N ARG A 145 -16.47 -9.88 11.93
CA ARG A 145 -15.20 -9.21 11.62
C ARG A 145 -14.58 -8.58 12.86
N ALA A 146 -15.36 -8.03 13.78
CA ALA A 146 -14.86 -7.50 15.05
C ALA A 146 -14.18 -8.60 15.90
N GLU A 147 -14.77 -9.80 15.95
CA GLU A 147 -14.15 -10.95 16.61
C GLU A 147 -12.86 -11.39 15.90
N ALA A 148 -12.86 -11.42 14.56
CA ALA A 148 -11.65 -11.73 13.79
C ALA A 148 -10.54 -10.70 14.05
N MET A 149 -10.87 -9.41 14.08
CA MET A 149 -9.95 -8.32 14.44
C MET A 149 -9.37 -8.52 15.85
N ALA A 150 -10.20 -8.89 16.83
CA ALA A 150 -9.74 -9.14 18.19
C ALA A 150 -8.74 -10.32 18.27
N ASN A 151 -8.98 -11.40 17.51
CA ASN A 151 -8.07 -12.54 17.42
C ASN A 151 -6.71 -12.14 16.81
N VAL A 152 -6.73 -11.35 15.73
CA VAL A 152 -5.49 -10.85 15.10
C VAL A 152 -4.77 -9.85 16.01
N ALA A 153 -5.50 -8.98 16.70
CA ALA A 153 -4.94 -8.06 17.68
C ALA A 153 -4.20 -8.81 18.80
N ALA A 154 -4.77 -9.91 19.30
CA ALA A 154 -4.14 -10.75 20.32
C ALA A 154 -2.79 -11.31 19.86
N HIS A 155 -2.69 -11.74 18.59
CA HIS A 155 -1.42 -12.18 18.00
C HIS A 155 -0.36 -11.07 18.04
N TYR A 156 -0.68 -9.85 17.62
CA TYR A 156 0.27 -8.75 17.63
C TYR A 156 0.61 -8.24 19.04
N VAL A 157 -0.34 -8.28 19.98
CA VAL A 157 -0.07 -7.98 21.40
C VAL A 157 0.91 -8.98 22.01
N SER A 158 0.83 -10.25 21.61
CA SER A 158 1.79 -11.30 21.97
C SER A 158 3.15 -11.05 21.30
N LEU A 159 3.17 -10.91 19.97
CA LEU A 159 4.37 -10.76 19.14
C LEU A 159 5.22 -9.56 19.54
N PHE A 160 4.64 -8.40 19.80
CA PHE A 160 5.37 -7.18 20.17
C PHE A 160 5.71 -7.09 21.68
N GLY A 161 5.31 -8.10 22.46
CA GLY A 161 5.60 -8.22 23.88
C GLY A 161 6.72 -9.20 24.19
N ASN A 162 6.49 -10.02 25.22
CA ASN A 162 7.42 -11.03 25.78
C ASN A 162 6.78 -12.41 25.93
N ASP A 163 5.68 -12.66 25.22
CA ASP A 163 4.97 -13.93 25.34
C ASP A 163 5.86 -15.07 24.79
N PRO A 164 6.13 -16.13 25.58
CA PRO A 164 6.93 -17.27 25.12
C PRO A 164 6.37 -17.93 23.85
N ALA A 165 5.05 -17.88 23.63
CA ALA A 165 4.41 -18.48 22.46
C ALA A 165 4.83 -17.84 21.13
N THR A 166 5.36 -16.61 21.16
CA THR A 166 5.82 -15.87 19.97
C THR A 166 7.32 -15.59 19.98
N ALA A 167 8.09 -16.23 20.88
CA ALA A 167 9.53 -16.01 21.00
C ALA A 167 10.30 -16.41 19.72
N GLU A 168 10.06 -17.62 19.20
CA GLU A 168 10.68 -18.07 17.94
C GLU A 168 10.34 -17.15 16.76
N LEU A 169 9.11 -16.63 16.74
CA LEU A 169 8.67 -15.71 15.68
C LEU A 169 9.36 -14.36 15.79
N ARG A 170 9.57 -13.84 17.02
CA ARG A 170 10.36 -12.63 17.24
C ARG A 170 11.80 -12.82 16.76
N GLU A 171 12.43 -13.95 17.06
CA GLU A 171 13.78 -14.26 16.56
C GLU A 171 13.81 -14.30 15.04
N ALA A 172 12.86 -15.00 14.40
CA ALA A 172 12.75 -15.08 12.94
C ALA A 172 12.55 -13.70 12.29
N TYR A 173 11.86 -12.78 12.96
CA TYR A 173 11.63 -11.40 12.51
C TYR A 173 12.72 -10.42 12.97
N ALA A 174 13.80 -10.90 13.60
CA ALA A 174 14.85 -10.09 14.20
C ALA A 174 14.33 -9.00 15.17
N MET A 175 13.26 -9.32 15.89
CA MET A 175 12.63 -8.47 16.89
C MET A 175 13.19 -8.78 18.27
N ARG A 176 13.43 -7.75 19.07
CA ARG A 176 13.75 -7.93 20.49
C ARG A 176 12.49 -8.25 21.30
N ASP A 177 12.68 -8.97 22.38
CA ASP A 177 11.71 -9.06 23.47
C ASP A 177 11.29 -7.66 23.95
N ASN A 178 9.99 -7.48 24.21
CA ASN A 178 9.34 -6.25 24.63
C ASN A 178 9.68 -5.11 23.66
N THR A 179 9.56 -5.38 22.36
CA THR A 179 9.71 -4.37 21.30
C THR A 179 8.84 -3.15 21.62
N VAL A 180 7.60 -3.37 22.08
CA VAL A 180 6.73 -2.32 22.62
C VAL A 180 6.57 -2.51 24.14
N ASP A 181 6.76 -1.41 24.87
CA ASP A 181 6.90 -1.34 26.33
C ASP A 181 5.63 -1.72 27.13
N THR A 182 4.47 -1.17 26.76
CA THR A 182 3.23 -1.34 27.54
C THR A 182 2.16 -2.09 26.77
N LEU A 183 1.23 -2.72 27.50
CA LEU A 183 0.06 -3.37 26.89
C LEU A 183 -0.84 -2.33 26.19
N ALA A 184 -0.96 -1.12 26.74
CA ALA A 184 -1.76 -0.05 26.13
C ALA A 184 -1.19 0.35 24.76
N HIS A 185 0.13 0.53 24.66
CA HIS A 185 0.79 0.82 23.39
C HIS A 185 0.69 -0.33 22.39
N ARG A 186 0.80 -1.59 22.85
CA ARG A 186 0.59 -2.76 22.00
C ARG A 186 -0.83 -2.81 21.44
N ARG A 187 -1.85 -2.52 22.25
CA ARG A 187 -3.24 -2.43 21.78
C ARG A 187 -3.43 -1.30 20.77
N ALA A 188 -2.90 -0.11 21.05
CA ALA A 188 -2.95 1.01 20.10
C ALA A 188 -2.26 0.67 18.77
N LEU A 189 -1.12 -0.01 18.81
CA LEU A 189 -0.40 -0.46 17.61
C LEU A 189 -1.29 -1.33 16.70
N THR A 190 -2.11 -2.22 17.28
CA THR A 190 -3.06 -3.03 16.49
C THR A 190 -4.10 -2.20 15.76
N ALA A 191 -4.56 -1.09 16.34
CA ALA A 191 -5.49 -0.18 15.68
C ALA A 191 -4.87 0.44 14.42
N PHE A 192 -3.58 0.81 14.50
CA PHE A 192 -2.84 1.32 13.35
C PHE A 192 -2.65 0.27 12.27
N PHE A 193 -2.19 -0.93 12.61
CA PHE A 193 -2.03 -2.02 11.64
C PHE A 193 -3.35 -2.39 10.97
N TRP A 194 -4.42 -2.53 11.75
CA TRP A 194 -5.77 -2.73 11.21
C TRP A 194 -6.17 -1.65 10.23
N TRP A 195 -5.97 -0.36 10.55
CA TRP A 195 -6.34 0.73 9.63
C TRP A 195 -5.57 0.66 8.31
N THR A 196 -4.27 0.32 8.36
CA THR A 196 -3.47 0.14 7.15
C THR A 196 -3.95 -1.04 6.29
N ALA A 197 -4.37 -2.14 6.92
CA ALA A 197 -4.94 -3.30 6.25
C ALA A 197 -6.34 -3.04 5.70
N TRP A 198 -7.18 -2.31 6.45
CA TRP A 198 -8.50 -1.86 6.02
C TRP A 198 -8.40 -1.01 4.75
N ALA A 199 -7.49 -0.04 4.71
CA ALA A 199 -7.25 0.75 3.50
C ALA A 199 -6.81 -0.12 2.32
N ALA A 200 -6.01 -1.15 2.57
CA ALA A 200 -5.50 -2.05 1.55
C ALA A 200 -6.56 -3.04 1.00
N GLY A 201 -7.53 -3.42 1.83
CA GLY A 201 -8.60 -4.36 1.48
C GLY A 201 -9.90 -3.71 1.01
N THR A 202 -10.13 -2.42 1.30
CA THR A 202 -11.42 -1.75 1.09
C THR A 202 -11.45 -0.93 -0.20
N GLU A 203 -12.49 -1.11 -1.00
CA GLU A 203 -12.75 -0.37 -2.23
C GLU A 203 -12.94 1.13 -1.98
N ARG A 204 -12.45 1.96 -2.91
CA ARG A 204 -12.73 3.40 -2.89
C ARG A 204 -14.24 3.65 -3.12
N PRO A 205 -14.77 4.82 -2.72
CA PRO A 205 -16.12 5.21 -3.09
C PRO A 205 -16.35 5.11 -4.60
N ALA A 206 -17.58 4.74 -4.98
CA ALA A 206 -17.95 4.59 -6.39
C ALA A 206 -17.72 5.90 -7.16
N GLY A 207 -17.04 5.80 -8.31
CA GLY A 207 -16.65 6.94 -9.14
C GLY A 207 -15.14 7.18 -9.13
N GLU A 208 -14.51 7.18 -7.96
CA GLU A 208 -13.06 7.43 -7.82
C GLU A 208 -12.22 6.17 -8.02
N GLY A 209 -12.74 5.00 -7.62
CA GLY A 209 -12.05 3.72 -7.77
C GLY A 209 -12.45 2.90 -8.99
N GLN A 210 -13.36 3.39 -9.83
CA GLN A 210 -13.88 2.60 -10.96
C GLN A 210 -12.77 2.32 -11.97
N THR A 211 -12.57 1.04 -12.28
CA THR A 211 -11.68 0.63 -13.36
C THR A 211 -12.39 0.79 -14.71
N TYR A 212 -11.62 1.11 -15.73
CA TYR A 212 -12.12 1.07 -17.11
C TYR A 212 -12.48 -0.37 -17.46
N ALA A 213 -13.76 -0.59 -17.76
CA ALA A 213 -14.29 -1.83 -18.32
C ALA A 213 -15.06 -1.50 -19.60
N PRO A 214 -14.92 -2.31 -20.67
CA PRO A 214 -15.74 -2.14 -21.87
C PRO A 214 -17.20 -2.36 -21.53
N ASP A 215 -18.08 -1.49 -22.05
CA ASP A 215 -19.53 -1.63 -21.92
C ASP A 215 -20.02 -2.85 -22.71
N ARG A 216 -19.97 -4.01 -22.08
CA ARG A 216 -20.35 -5.31 -22.63
C ARG A 216 -21.12 -6.10 -21.59
N SER A 217 -22.18 -6.78 -22.02
CA SER A 217 -22.97 -7.66 -21.17
C SER A 217 -22.08 -8.73 -20.53
N GLY A 218 -22.19 -8.90 -19.21
CA GLY A 218 -21.38 -9.84 -18.41
C GLY A 218 -20.04 -9.28 -17.90
N VAL A 219 -19.68 -8.02 -18.20
CA VAL A 219 -18.46 -7.37 -17.70
C VAL A 219 -18.83 -6.28 -16.69
N SER A 220 -18.59 -6.52 -15.41
CA SER A 220 -18.78 -5.50 -14.37
C SER A 220 -17.48 -4.72 -14.15
N PRO A 221 -17.51 -3.37 -14.12
CA PRO A 221 -16.36 -2.58 -13.71
C PRO A 221 -15.98 -2.96 -12.28
N LYS A 222 -14.70 -3.29 -12.06
CA LYS A 222 -14.17 -3.49 -10.71
C LYS A 222 -13.87 -2.14 -10.07
N VAL A 223 -14.02 -2.03 -8.76
CA VAL A 223 -13.56 -0.88 -8.00
C VAL A 223 -12.24 -1.27 -7.33
N VAL A 224 -11.22 -0.43 -7.46
CA VAL A 224 -9.93 -0.66 -6.78
C VAL A 224 -10.00 -0.26 -5.31
N THR A 225 -9.17 -0.90 -4.48
CA THR A 225 -8.95 -0.48 -3.09
C THR A 225 -8.20 0.85 -3.00
N TYR A 226 -8.12 1.46 -1.81
CA TYR A 226 -7.39 2.72 -1.63
C TYR A 226 -5.91 2.61 -2.06
N THR A 227 -5.33 1.42 -1.96
CA THR A 227 -3.94 1.08 -2.35
C THR A 227 -3.82 0.45 -3.75
N ASN A 228 -4.85 0.60 -4.61
CA ASN A 228 -4.87 0.03 -5.96
C ASN A 228 -4.77 -1.52 -5.98
N ASN A 229 -5.52 -2.19 -5.10
CA ASN A 229 -5.53 -3.66 -4.92
C ASN A 229 -4.19 -4.28 -4.47
N TRP A 230 -3.29 -3.46 -3.93
CA TRP A 230 -2.15 -3.96 -3.16
C TRP A 230 -2.59 -4.23 -1.70
N PRO A 231 -2.10 -5.27 -1.00
CA PRO A 231 -1.17 -6.30 -1.46
C PRO A 231 -1.91 -7.38 -2.26
N ALA A 232 -1.16 -8.26 -2.94
CA ALA A 232 -1.76 -9.43 -3.57
C ALA A 232 -2.38 -10.33 -2.50
N GLU A 233 -3.71 -10.46 -2.52
CA GLU A 233 -4.47 -11.29 -1.58
C GLU A 233 -5.62 -11.98 -2.35
N PRO A 234 -5.39 -13.23 -2.81
CA PRO A 234 -6.36 -13.99 -3.60
C PRO A 234 -7.70 -14.24 -2.88
N LEU A 235 -7.72 -14.25 -1.54
CA LEU A 235 -8.95 -14.50 -0.78
C LEU A 235 -9.99 -13.37 -0.97
N ILE A 236 -9.55 -12.16 -1.29
CA ILE A 236 -10.42 -10.99 -1.52
C ILE A 236 -10.30 -10.41 -2.93
N ASP A 237 -9.77 -11.19 -3.88
CA ASP A 237 -9.52 -10.76 -5.27
C ASP A 237 -8.66 -9.49 -5.40
N ASN A 238 -7.77 -9.24 -4.44
CA ASN A 238 -6.77 -8.20 -4.59
C ASN A 238 -5.75 -8.64 -5.64
N THR A 239 -6.02 -8.20 -6.87
CA THR A 239 -5.29 -8.53 -8.09
C THR A 239 -5.00 -7.25 -8.86
N ALA A 240 -3.91 -7.26 -9.63
CA ALA A 240 -3.47 -6.11 -10.41
C ALA A 240 -4.61 -5.57 -11.30
N PRO A 241 -5.02 -4.30 -11.14
CA PRO A 241 -6.12 -3.74 -11.92
C PRO A 241 -5.72 -3.60 -13.40
N PRO A 242 -6.69 -3.60 -14.34
CA PRO A 242 -6.41 -3.50 -15.78
C PRO A 242 -5.52 -2.30 -16.17
N ALA A 243 -5.72 -1.15 -15.52
CA ALA A 243 -4.94 0.05 -15.77
C ALA A 243 -3.44 -0.14 -15.47
N LEU A 244 -3.09 -0.97 -14.49
CA LEU A 244 -1.70 -1.25 -14.13
C LEU A 244 -0.98 -1.94 -15.30
N TRP A 245 -1.61 -2.94 -15.92
CA TRP A 245 -1.06 -3.63 -17.09
C TRP A 245 -0.82 -2.69 -18.28
N VAL A 246 -1.79 -1.82 -18.58
CA VAL A 246 -1.70 -0.86 -19.69
C VAL A 246 -0.55 0.11 -19.49
N TRP A 247 -0.44 0.72 -18.30
CA TRP A 247 0.64 1.66 -18.02
C TRP A 247 2.01 1.01 -17.92
N SER A 248 2.10 -0.23 -17.45
CA SER A 248 3.34 -1.02 -17.51
C SER A 248 3.80 -1.28 -18.95
N ALA A 249 2.88 -1.57 -19.87
CA ALA A 249 3.23 -1.72 -21.29
C ALA A 249 3.69 -0.40 -21.91
N PHE A 250 2.97 0.70 -21.64
CA PHE A 250 3.33 2.02 -22.16
C PHE A 250 4.68 2.52 -21.63
N SER A 251 5.01 2.26 -20.36
CA SER A 251 6.29 2.71 -19.80
C SER A 251 7.48 2.06 -20.51
N VAL A 252 7.41 0.76 -20.82
CA VAL A 252 8.43 0.04 -21.59
C VAL A 252 8.51 0.57 -23.02
N LEU A 253 7.37 0.80 -23.68
CA LEU A 253 7.34 1.36 -25.03
C LEU A 253 7.97 2.76 -25.08
N PHE A 254 7.63 3.64 -24.14
CA PHE A 254 8.21 4.99 -24.05
C PHE A 254 9.69 4.98 -23.71
N LEU A 255 10.14 4.05 -22.86
CA LEU A 255 11.57 3.85 -22.59
C LEU A 255 12.34 3.51 -23.87
N LEU A 256 11.88 2.51 -24.61
CA LEU A 256 12.53 2.07 -25.85
C LEU A 256 12.52 3.17 -26.91
N ALA A 257 11.36 3.82 -27.11
CA ALA A 257 11.24 4.93 -28.04
C ALA A 257 12.14 6.12 -27.64
N GLY A 258 12.24 6.43 -26.34
CA GLY A 258 13.10 7.48 -25.81
C GLY A 258 14.59 7.19 -26.04
N ILE A 259 15.04 5.96 -25.76
CA ILE A 259 16.43 5.53 -26.03
C ILE A 259 16.74 5.62 -27.54
N ALA A 260 15.85 5.11 -28.39
CA ALA A 260 16.04 5.13 -29.84
C ALA A 260 16.09 6.57 -30.38
N ALA A 261 15.17 7.44 -29.93
CA ALA A 261 15.13 8.84 -30.34
C ALA A 261 16.39 9.60 -29.89
N LEU A 262 16.85 9.37 -28.66
CA LEU A 262 18.07 9.98 -28.13
C LEU A 262 19.31 9.51 -28.91
N GLY A 263 19.43 8.21 -29.16
CA GLY A 263 20.52 7.62 -29.93
C GLY A 263 20.55 8.14 -31.36
N TRP A 264 19.40 8.18 -32.04
CA TRP A 264 19.26 8.77 -33.37
C TRP A 264 19.64 10.26 -33.38
N HIS A 265 19.10 11.03 -32.43
CA HIS A 265 19.40 12.45 -32.34
C HIS A 265 20.89 12.72 -32.13
N HIS A 266 21.54 11.96 -31.24
CA HIS A 266 22.98 12.07 -31.02
C HIS A 266 23.77 11.72 -32.28
N ALA A 267 23.46 10.60 -32.92
CA ALA A 267 24.12 10.16 -34.15
C ALA A 267 24.02 11.20 -35.27
N VAL A 268 22.86 11.84 -35.47
CA VAL A 268 22.66 12.86 -36.50
C VAL A 268 23.31 14.20 -36.12
N SER A 269 23.18 14.63 -34.87
CA SER A 269 23.68 15.94 -34.42
C SER A 269 25.20 16.00 -34.25
N HIS A 270 25.85 14.87 -33.94
CA HIS A 270 27.30 14.78 -33.73
C HIS A 270 28.03 14.03 -34.86
N ALA A 271 27.35 13.75 -35.99
CA ALA A 271 27.92 13.08 -37.16
C ALA A 271 29.16 13.81 -37.75
N ALA A 272 29.28 15.11 -37.53
CA ALA A 272 30.40 15.92 -38.01
C ALA A 272 31.67 15.86 -37.12
N GLY A 273 31.58 15.18 -35.96
CA GLY A 273 32.64 15.20 -34.93
C GLY A 273 32.62 16.50 -34.11
N GLU A 274 33.03 16.41 -32.84
CA GLU A 274 33.34 17.60 -32.05
C GLU A 274 34.70 18.15 -32.48
N GLU A 275 34.85 19.48 -32.54
CA GLU A 275 36.16 20.09 -32.73
C GLU A 275 37.08 19.64 -31.59
N ALA A 276 38.21 19.02 -31.93
CA ALA A 276 39.17 18.57 -30.94
C ALA A 276 39.66 19.76 -30.11
N HIS A 277 39.28 19.81 -28.83
CA HIS A 277 39.82 20.78 -27.90
C HIS A 277 41.28 20.42 -27.60
N THR A 278 42.20 21.34 -27.86
CA THR A 278 43.58 21.21 -27.37
C THR A 278 43.58 21.33 -25.84
N PRO A 279 43.92 20.27 -25.10
CA PRO A 279 44.03 20.36 -23.66
C PRO A 279 45.16 21.34 -23.29
N PRO A 280 45.04 22.04 -22.13
CA PRO A 280 46.09 22.94 -21.68
C PRO A 280 47.39 22.16 -21.44
N ALA A 281 48.52 22.74 -21.85
CA ALA A 281 49.84 22.10 -21.75
C ALA A 281 50.36 21.94 -20.30
N SER A 282 49.73 22.63 -19.34
CA SER A 282 50.01 22.57 -17.91
C SER A 282 48.72 22.66 -17.12
N ASP A 283 48.74 22.17 -15.88
CA ASP A 283 47.58 22.27 -14.98
C ASP A 283 47.17 23.74 -14.77
N PRO A 284 45.97 24.17 -15.20
CA PRO A 284 45.52 25.54 -15.08
C PRO A 284 45.28 25.99 -13.63
N PHE A 285 45.26 25.06 -12.66
CA PHE A 285 45.16 25.37 -11.23
C PHE A 285 46.52 25.39 -10.52
N ALA A 286 47.63 25.09 -11.22
CA ALA A 286 48.97 25.06 -10.62
C ALA A 286 49.42 26.40 -10.03
N SER A 287 48.86 27.52 -10.50
CA SER A 287 49.17 28.87 -10.03
C SER A 287 48.28 29.38 -8.90
N LEU A 288 47.30 28.60 -8.43
CA LEU A 288 46.43 28.97 -7.29
C LEU A 288 47.01 28.59 -5.92
N ARG A 289 48.34 28.42 -5.85
CA ARG A 289 49.07 28.17 -4.60
C ARG A 289 49.53 29.46 -3.94
#